data_AF-A0A1H5VY21-F1
#
_entry.id   AF-A0A1H5VY21-F1
#
_cell.length_a   1.000
_cell.length_b   1.000
_cell.length_c   1.000
_cell.angle_alpha   90.00
_cell.angle_beta   90.00
_cell.angle_gamma   90.00
#
_symmetry.space_group_name_H-M   'P 1'
#
loop_
_entity.id
_entity.type
_entity.pdbx_description
1 polymer ?
#
loop_
_entity_poly.entity_id
_entity_poly.type
_entity_poly.pdbx_seq_one_letter_code
_entity_poly.pdbx_strand_id
1 'polypeptide(L)'
;MSLLLLTLFAATFCAPLLVAQGSDTSSSDPYMELMQKASAHAKKHHTKYPPALSPLFSTLLGPDPEVHVADLQKAGFKVVPWTTNDPEQMKQLLALKVDGIISDRPDILHKVILEAREAAKGDAAQLAYLDQLDAEGHRGGRGIRPENTLPAFEGGLDNGIHTIETDTGVTTDHQSLIWHDQFLNPQSCRHADGTPYTLENRVYTRDISMADAQKTFICDKLHFGPDQKNDLALSPVAVAFAKHEGMISPYAPTSAAQLFRFVNFYEKYYESGEGSHLPEAKQRAYTAKHVHFNLETKIVPPGISEASMMAQMTGHTLAELKASGKVPASAFEENHTVDLVTFVDTLCGFIREYHMQERADVQSFDFRTLLLVQEKYPEIPTYYLTESAKLLSSEMVPEELRVSKR
;
A
#
# COMPACT_ATOMS: atom_id res chain seq x y z
N MET A 1 33.60 -64.94 61.34
CA MET A 1 32.84 -64.28 62.44
C MET A 1 33.59 -63.02 62.83
N SER A 2 33.05 -61.82 63.00
CA SER A 2 31.71 -61.27 62.76
C SER A 2 31.84 -59.74 62.88
N LEU A 3 31.10 -59.03 62.02
CA LEU A 3 30.38 -57.77 62.24
C LEU A 3 31.08 -56.58 62.91
N LEU A 4 31.14 -55.45 62.20
CA LEU A 4 31.23 -54.12 62.80
C LEU A 4 30.15 -53.18 62.22
N LEU A 5 29.55 -52.42 63.14
CA LEU A 5 28.49 -51.43 63.01
C LEU A 5 28.76 -50.35 61.95
N LEU A 6 27.70 -49.93 61.23
CA LEU A 6 27.64 -48.63 60.57
C LEU A 6 26.69 -47.71 61.33
N THR A 7 27.21 -46.57 61.79
CA THR A 7 26.48 -45.44 62.35
C THR A 7 26.17 -44.40 61.26
N LEU A 8 24.94 -43.86 61.33
CA LEU A 8 24.44 -42.77 60.49
C LEU A 8 25.15 -41.44 60.79
N PHE A 9 25.44 -40.67 59.73
CA PHE A 9 25.52 -39.22 59.79
C PHE A 9 24.63 -38.62 58.70
N ALA A 10 23.63 -37.84 59.13
CA ALA A 10 22.81 -37.02 58.27
C ALA A 10 23.52 -35.67 58.07
N ALA A 11 23.79 -35.30 56.81
CA ALA A 11 24.23 -33.96 56.44
C ALA A 11 23.12 -33.31 55.61
N THR A 12 22.42 -32.35 56.21
CA THR A 12 21.49 -31.42 55.57
C THR A 12 22.26 -30.52 54.61
N PHE A 13 22.08 -30.71 53.30
CA PHE A 13 22.47 -29.73 52.29
C PHE A 13 21.34 -28.72 52.09
N CYS A 14 21.58 -27.50 52.54
CA CYS A 14 20.78 -26.33 52.20
C CYS A 14 21.17 -25.93 50.76
N ALA A 15 20.33 -26.23 49.77
CA ALA A 15 20.49 -25.69 48.42
C ALA A 15 19.90 -24.27 48.39
N PRO A 16 20.64 -23.24 47.93
CA PRO A 16 20.04 -21.94 47.73
C PRO A 16 19.03 -22.02 46.59
N LEU A 17 17.82 -21.49 46.82
CA LEU A 17 16.87 -21.19 45.75
C LEU A 17 17.56 -20.26 44.76
N LEU A 18 17.90 -20.79 43.58
CA LEU A 18 18.07 -19.95 42.41
C LEU A 18 16.70 -19.33 42.14
N VAL A 19 16.53 -18.08 42.58
CA VAL A 19 15.57 -17.18 41.95
C VAL A 19 16.02 -17.10 40.50
N ALA A 20 15.27 -17.73 39.60
CA ALA A 20 15.38 -17.45 38.18
C ALA A 20 15.13 -15.94 38.05
N GLN A 21 16.22 -15.18 37.90
CA GLN A 21 16.13 -13.85 37.34
C GLN A 21 15.54 -14.06 35.95
N GLY A 22 14.24 -13.77 35.82
CA GLY A 22 13.65 -13.57 34.51
C GLY A 22 14.56 -12.59 33.79
N SER A 23 15.16 -13.03 32.70
CA SER A 23 15.77 -12.14 31.73
C SER A 23 14.64 -11.28 31.20
N ASP A 24 14.39 -10.17 31.87
CA ASP A 24 13.53 -9.10 31.37
C ASP A 24 14.32 -8.38 30.28
N THR A 25 14.50 -9.08 29.17
CA THR A 25 15.00 -8.58 27.89
C THR A 25 13.90 -8.82 26.87
N SER A 26 12.70 -8.34 27.16
CA SER A 26 11.71 -8.04 26.13
C SER A 26 12.24 -6.85 25.32
N SER A 27 13.23 -7.11 24.45
CA SER A 27 13.58 -6.16 23.40
C SER A 27 12.37 -6.14 22.46
N SER A 28 11.44 -5.19 22.66
CA SER A 28 10.20 -5.11 21.89
C SER A 28 10.51 -4.98 20.41
N ASP A 29 10.04 -5.93 19.60
CA ASP A 29 10.03 -5.85 18.13
C ASP A 29 9.64 -4.41 17.70
N PRO A 30 10.47 -3.71 16.90
CA PRO A 30 10.22 -2.30 16.57
C PRO A 30 8.90 -2.12 15.80
N TYR A 31 8.47 -3.11 15.01
CA TYR A 31 7.17 -3.07 14.33
C TYR A 31 6.04 -3.25 15.35
N MET A 32 6.20 -4.13 16.34
CA MET A 32 5.23 -4.27 17.44
C MET A 32 5.12 -2.98 18.25
N GLU A 33 6.24 -2.34 18.60
CA GLU A 33 6.25 -1.06 19.33
C GLU A 33 5.52 0.03 18.53
N LEU A 34 5.82 0.16 17.23
CA LEU A 34 5.10 1.07 16.33
C LEU A 34 3.59 0.82 16.37
N MET A 35 3.17 -0.43 16.15
CA MET A 35 1.75 -0.76 16.05
C MET A 35 1.01 -0.59 17.38
N GLN A 36 1.67 -0.83 18.52
CA GLN A 36 1.11 -0.53 19.84
C GLN A 36 0.92 0.98 20.05
N LYS A 37 1.90 1.80 19.67
CA LYS A 37 1.80 3.27 19.73
C LYS A 37 0.69 3.81 18.82
N ALA A 38 0.66 3.34 17.57
CA ALA A 38 -0.40 3.68 16.62
C ALA A 38 -1.78 3.25 17.13
N SER A 39 -1.91 2.05 17.70
CA SER A 39 -3.16 1.56 18.29
C SER A 39 -3.60 2.39 19.49
N ALA A 40 -2.67 2.82 20.34
CA ALA A 40 -2.97 3.68 21.49
C ALA A 40 -3.51 5.04 21.03
N HIS A 41 -2.89 5.62 20.00
CA HIS A 41 -3.39 6.85 19.37
C HIS A 41 -4.80 6.64 18.78
N ALA A 42 -4.99 5.62 17.94
CA ALA A 42 -6.26 5.29 17.33
C ALA A 42 -7.39 5.09 18.38
N LYS A 43 -7.12 4.39 19.48
CA LYS A 43 -8.07 4.20 20.60
C LYS A 43 -8.43 5.50 21.31
N LYS A 44 -7.45 6.39 21.52
CA LYS A 44 -7.68 7.72 22.12
C LYS A 44 -8.63 8.56 21.26
N HIS A 45 -8.61 8.37 19.95
CA HIS A 45 -9.44 9.08 18.99
C HIS A 45 -10.69 8.28 18.54
N HIS A 46 -11.01 7.18 19.23
CA HIS A 46 -12.22 6.38 19.02
C HIS A 46 -12.38 5.86 17.59
N THR A 47 -11.28 5.46 16.95
CA THR A 47 -11.33 4.86 15.61
C THR A 47 -12.16 3.58 15.59
N LYS A 48 -12.89 3.34 14.49
CA LYS A 48 -13.70 2.13 14.28
C LYS A 48 -12.83 0.88 14.09
N TYR A 49 -11.62 1.06 13.54
CA TYR A 49 -10.74 -0.03 13.15
C TYR A 49 -9.35 0.09 13.80
N PRO A 50 -8.73 -1.04 14.19
CA PRO A 50 -7.31 -1.05 14.53
C PRO A 50 -6.46 -0.68 13.30
N PRO A 51 -5.33 0.02 13.48
CA PRO A 51 -4.40 0.27 12.38
C PRO A 51 -3.78 -1.05 11.89
N ALA A 52 -3.49 -1.12 10.59
CA ALA A 52 -2.81 -2.25 9.96
C ALA A 52 -1.33 -1.90 9.67
N LEU A 53 -0.47 -2.92 9.64
CA LEU A 53 0.92 -2.79 9.21
C LEU A 53 1.03 -3.19 7.74
N SER A 54 1.68 -2.35 6.93
CA SER A 54 1.97 -2.62 5.52
C SER A 54 3.50 -2.60 5.26
N PRO A 55 4.20 -3.71 5.50
CA PRO A 55 5.66 -3.76 5.44
C PRO A 55 6.20 -4.16 4.06
N LEU A 56 7.45 -3.78 3.76
CA LEU A 56 8.16 -4.30 2.59
C LEU A 56 8.27 -5.84 2.70
N PHE A 57 7.84 -6.58 1.69
CA PHE A 57 7.70 -8.03 1.72
C PHE A 57 9.01 -8.74 2.14
N SER A 58 10.17 -8.20 1.76
CA SER A 58 11.47 -8.80 2.07
C SER A 58 11.80 -8.77 3.56
N THR A 59 11.14 -7.92 4.35
CA THR A 59 11.28 -7.89 5.82
C THR A 59 10.56 -9.06 6.51
N LEU A 60 9.72 -9.80 5.79
CA LEU A 60 8.99 -10.98 6.29
C LEU A 60 9.66 -12.29 5.88
N LEU A 61 10.54 -12.26 4.88
CA LEU A 61 11.11 -13.45 4.26
C LEU A 61 12.57 -13.64 4.66
N GLY A 62 13.03 -14.89 4.60
CA GLY A 62 14.41 -15.26 4.92
C GLY A 62 14.57 -15.89 6.32
N PRO A 63 15.81 -16.23 6.70
CA PRO A 63 16.09 -16.96 7.94
C PRO A 63 15.98 -16.11 9.22
N ASP A 64 16.00 -14.78 9.08
CA ASP A 64 15.94 -13.82 10.20
C ASP A 64 15.02 -12.65 9.80
N PRO A 65 13.69 -12.88 9.76
CA PRO A 65 12.74 -11.85 9.36
C PRO A 65 12.69 -10.73 10.39
N GLU A 66 12.61 -9.47 9.93
CA GLU A 66 12.43 -8.34 10.84
C GLU A 66 11.01 -8.26 11.38
N VAL A 67 10.01 -8.70 10.60
CA VAL A 67 8.58 -8.64 10.91
C VAL A 67 8.05 -10.03 11.27
N HIS A 68 7.53 -10.16 12.49
CA HIS A 68 6.95 -11.42 12.99
C HIS A 68 5.42 -11.42 12.87
N VAL A 69 4.92 -11.95 11.74
CA VAL A 69 3.48 -11.93 11.38
C VAL A 69 2.58 -12.50 12.49
N ALA A 70 2.92 -13.67 13.03
CA ALA A 70 2.09 -14.34 14.04
C ALA A 70 1.97 -13.54 15.34
N ASP A 71 3.02 -12.82 15.75
CA ASP A 71 3.01 -12.01 16.97
C ASP A 71 2.15 -10.77 16.80
N LEU A 72 2.25 -10.09 15.64
CA LEU A 72 1.40 -8.95 15.27
C LEU A 72 -0.08 -9.34 15.19
N GLN A 73 -0.40 -10.46 14.55
CA GLN A 73 -1.77 -10.95 14.45
C GLN A 73 -2.34 -11.36 15.82
N LYS A 74 -1.52 -11.98 16.68
CA LYS A 74 -1.93 -12.27 18.07
C LYS A 74 -2.22 -11.00 18.88
N ALA A 75 -1.56 -9.88 18.55
CA ALA A 75 -1.85 -8.56 19.11
C ALA A 75 -3.05 -7.85 18.44
N GLY A 76 -3.64 -8.45 17.40
CA GLY A 76 -4.81 -7.93 16.69
C GLY A 76 -4.49 -7.00 15.52
N PHE A 77 -3.26 -7.00 15.02
CA PHE A 77 -2.85 -6.21 13.87
C PHE A 77 -2.85 -7.04 12.59
N LYS A 78 -3.46 -6.51 11.53
CA LYS A 78 -3.33 -7.06 10.18
C LYS A 78 -1.95 -6.75 9.62
N VAL A 79 -1.41 -7.66 8.80
CA VAL A 79 -0.14 -7.51 8.11
C VAL A 79 -0.33 -7.72 6.60
N VAL A 80 -0.11 -6.66 5.82
CA VAL A 80 -0.32 -6.65 4.36
C VAL A 80 0.96 -6.21 3.65
N PRO A 81 1.87 -7.13 3.29
CA PRO A 81 3.13 -6.78 2.65
C PRO A 81 3.02 -6.22 1.23
N TRP A 82 3.90 -5.25 0.91
CA TRP A 82 4.10 -4.67 -0.42
C TRP A 82 5.58 -4.79 -0.85
N THR A 83 5.96 -4.74 -2.11
CA THR A 83 5.24 -5.30 -3.25
C THR A 83 6.07 -6.47 -3.75
N THR A 84 5.47 -7.64 -3.96
CA THR A 84 6.14 -8.76 -4.61
C THR A 84 5.43 -9.15 -5.90
N ASN A 85 6.23 -9.52 -6.90
CA ASN A 85 5.77 -9.99 -8.21
C ASN A 85 6.24 -11.43 -8.50
N ASP A 86 6.98 -12.02 -7.56
CA ASP A 86 7.55 -13.36 -7.69
C ASP A 86 6.57 -14.42 -7.12
N PRO A 87 6.14 -15.41 -7.92
CA PRO A 87 5.19 -16.42 -7.47
C PRO A 87 5.65 -17.24 -6.25
N GLU A 88 6.96 -17.49 -6.11
CA GLU A 88 7.48 -18.29 -5.00
C GLU A 88 7.49 -17.48 -3.71
N GLN A 89 7.82 -16.19 -3.79
CA GLN A 89 7.69 -15.27 -2.66
C GLN A 89 6.22 -15.11 -2.23
N MET A 90 5.29 -15.00 -3.19
CA MET A 90 3.84 -14.98 -2.88
C MET A 90 3.42 -16.25 -2.12
N LYS A 91 3.86 -17.43 -2.55
CA LYS A 91 3.58 -18.70 -1.85
C LYS A 91 4.17 -18.71 -0.44
N GLN A 92 5.36 -18.16 -0.23
CA GLN A 92 5.96 -18.01 1.10
C GLN A 92 5.12 -17.09 1.99
N LEU A 93 4.65 -15.96 1.47
CA LEU A 93 3.75 -15.06 2.20
C LEU A 93 2.43 -15.75 2.56
N LEU A 94 1.85 -16.54 1.64
CA LEU A 94 0.65 -17.35 1.94
C LEU A 94 0.89 -18.38 3.05
N ALA A 95 2.08 -18.97 3.11
CA ALA A 95 2.47 -19.91 4.15
C ALA A 95 2.66 -19.21 5.51
N LEU A 96 3.08 -17.93 5.51
CA LEU A 96 3.16 -17.08 6.71
C LEU A 96 1.81 -16.57 7.20
N LYS A 97 0.72 -16.83 6.45
CA LYS A 97 -0.64 -16.41 6.81
C LYS A 97 -0.82 -14.90 6.91
N VAL A 98 -0.16 -14.13 6.05
CA VAL A 98 -0.38 -12.68 5.95
C VAL A 98 -1.84 -12.36 5.62
N ASP A 99 -2.33 -11.21 6.06
CA ASP A 99 -3.73 -10.80 5.84
C ASP A 99 -3.99 -10.34 4.41
N GLY A 100 -2.95 -9.91 3.69
CA GLY A 100 -3.04 -9.52 2.29
C GLY A 100 -1.70 -9.52 1.57
N ILE A 101 -1.71 -9.33 0.25
CA ILE A 101 -0.51 -9.21 -0.58
C ILE A 101 -0.74 -8.13 -1.63
N ILE A 102 0.15 -7.13 -1.67
CA ILE A 102 0.15 -6.10 -2.71
C ILE A 102 1.10 -6.53 -3.85
N SER A 103 0.62 -6.51 -5.09
CA SER A 103 1.38 -6.93 -6.27
C SER A 103 1.16 -6.04 -7.49
N ASP A 104 2.23 -5.84 -8.29
CA ASP A 104 2.11 -5.22 -9.63
C ASP A 104 1.42 -6.16 -10.63
N ARG A 105 1.38 -7.45 -10.30
CA ARG A 105 0.95 -8.56 -11.17
C ARG A 105 -0.28 -9.25 -10.59
N PRO A 106 -1.46 -8.60 -10.64
CA PRO A 106 -2.70 -9.19 -10.16
C PRO A 106 -3.04 -10.49 -10.90
N ASP A 107 -2.63 -10.62 -12.16
CA ASP A 107 -2.75 -11.84 -12.96
C ASP A 107 -1.96 -13.02 -12.38
N ILE A 108 -0.74 -12.75 -11.89
CA ILE A 108 0.11 -13.76 -11.25
C ILE A 108 -0.41 -14.08 -9.86
N LEU A 109 -0.75 -13.06 -9.06
CA LEU A 109 -1.25 -13.26 -7.70
C LEU A 109 -2.55 -14.08 -7.70
N HIS A 110 -3.48 -13.76 -8.60
CA HIS A 110 -4.71 -14.54 -8.76
C HIS A 110 -4.42 -16.01 -9.08
N LYS A 111 -3.49 -16.27 -10.00
CA LYS A 111 -3.09 -17.64 -10.33
C LYS A 111 -2.50 -18.38 -9.13
N VAL A 112 -1.62 -17.74 -8.36
CA VAL A 112 -1.03 -18.33 -7.14
C VAL A 112 -2.12 -18.66 -6.11
N ILE A 113 -3.11 -17.79 -5.94
CA ILE A 113 -4.25 -18.04 -5.04
C ILE A 113 -5.07 -19.23 -5.53
N LEU A 114 -5.38 -19.34 -6.83
CA LEU A 114 -6.10 -20.48 -7.39
C LEU A 114 -5.35 -21.80 -7.18
N GLU A 115 -4.04 -21.82 -7.41
CA GLU A 115 -3.18 -22.99 -7.14
C GLU A 115 -3.20 -23.37 -5.64
N ALA A 116 -3.13 -22.38 -4.75
CA ALA A 116 -3.22 -22.60 -3.31
C ALA A 116 -4.59 -23.15 -2.89
N ARG A 117 -5.68 -22.67 -3.50
CA ARG A 117 -7.05 -23.17 -3.24
C ARG A 117 -7.22 -24.61 -3.71
N GLU A 118 -6.67 -24.96 -4.87
CA GLU A 118 -6.69 -26.33 -5.39
C GLU A 118 -5.93 -27.29 -4.45
N ALA A 119 -4.74 -26.88 -3.99
CA ALA A 119 -3.95 -27.64 -3.03
C ALA A 119 -4.64 -27.78 -1.65
N ALA A 120 -5.49 -26.82 -1.29
CA ALA A 120 -6.25 -26.80 -0.04
C ALA A 120 -7.56 -27.61 -0.06
N LYS A 121 -7.86 -28.36 -1.13
CA LYS A 121 -9.08 -29.18 -1.19
C LYS A 121 -9.13 -30.19 -0.04
N GLY A 122 -10.17 -30.07 0.79
CA GLY A 122 -10.34 -30.89 1.99
C GLY A 122 -9.77 -30.27 3.27
N ASP A 123 -9.06 -29.13 3.17
CA ASP A 123 -8.62 -28.32 4.29
C ASP A 123 -9.50 -27.05 4.42
N ALA A 124 -10.55 -27.16 5.23
CA ALA A 124 -11.49 -26.06 5.44
C ALA A 124 -10.85 -24.81 6.07
N ALA A 125 -9.81 -24.99 6.90
CA ALA A 125 -9.14 -23.87 7.56
C ALA A 125 -8.26 -23.09 6.57
N GLN A 126 -7.54 -23.80 5.70
CA GLN A 126 -6.77 -23.17 4.63
C GLN A 126 -7.68 -22.45 3.63
N LEU A 127 -8.81 -23.04 3.25
CA LEU A 127 -9.77 -22.39 2.37
C LEU A 127 -10.38 -21.14 3.00
N ALA A 128 -10.77 -21.19 4.28
CA ALA A 128 -11.30 -20.02 4.99
C ALA A 128 -10.28 -18.87 5.09
N TYR A 129 -9.00 -19.19 5.26
CA TYR A 129 -7.92 -18.21 5.17
C TYR A 129 -7.84 -17.57 3.77
N LEU A 130 -7.84 -18.39 2.72
CA LEU A 130 -7.78 -17.89 1.33
C LEU A 130 -9.03 -17.10 0.92
N ASP A 131 -10.18 -17.34 1.55
CA ASP A 131 -11.40 -16.54 1.36
C ASP A 131 -11.30 -15.14 1.99
N GLN A 132 -10.42 -14.96 2.98
CA GLN A 132 -10.23 -13.69 3.71
C GLN A 132 -8.99 -12.91 3.25
N LEU A 133 -8.12 -13.53 2.46
CA LEU A 133 -6.89 -12.91 1.97
C LEU A 133 -7.20 -11.68 1.11
N ASP A 134 -6.63 -10.54 1.49
CA ASP A 134 -6.73 -9.31 0.73
C ASP A 134 -5.69 -9.28 -0.41
N ALA A 135 -6.12 -9.51 -1.64
CA ALA A 135 -5.25 -9.45 -2.81
C ALA A 135 -5.37 -8.05 -3.41
N GLU A 136 -4.27 -7.28 -3.37
CA GLU A 136 -4.27 -5.90 -3.86
C GLU A 136 -3.50 -5.75 -5.18
N GLY A 137 -4.13 -5.08 -6.15
CA GLY A 137 -3.48 -4.66 -7.38
C GLY A 137 -2.78 -3.31 -7.20
N HIS A 138 -1.45 -3.32 -7.09
CA HIS A 138 -0.62 -2.12 -6.92
C HIS A 138 -0.78 -1.18 -8.12
N ARG A 139 -1.24 0.05 -7.85
CA ARG A 139 -1.63 1.05 -8.86
C ARG A 139 -2.63 0.51 -9.88
N GLY A 140 -3.55 -0.34 -9.40
CA GLY A 140 -4.50 -1.14 -10.19
C GLY A 140 -3.93 -2.42 -10.82
N GLY A 141 -2.62 -2.52 -10.98
CA GLY A 141 -1.97 -3.60 -11.73
C GLY A 141 -0.92 -3.07 -12.71
N ARG A 142 0.01 -2.25 -12.22
CA ARG A 142 1.01 -1.56 -13.07
C ARG A 142 1.89 -2.49 -13.90
N GLY A 143 2.03 -3.75 -13.51
CA GLY A 143 2.79 -4.75 -14.26
C GLY A 143 2.07 -5.24 -15.52
N ILE A 144 0.75 -5.05 -15.64
CA ILE A 144 -0.04 -5.49 -16.80
C ILE A 144 -0.56 -4.33 -17.65
N ARG A 145 -0.75 -3.13 -17.09
CA ARG A 145 -1.27 -1.93 -17.76
C ARG A 145 -0.57 -0.66 -17.25
N PRO A 146 -0.62 0.48 -17.97
CA PRO A 146 -0.10 1.76 -17.48
C PRO A 146 -0.66 2.10 -16.09
N GLU A 147 0.22 2.31 -15.12
CA GLU A 147 -0.14 2.49 -13.71
C GLU A 147 -1.15 3.61 -13.45
N ASN A 148 -1.95 3.49 -12.39
CA ASN A 148 -2.80 4.58 -11.90
C ASN A 148 -3.76 5.14 -12.96
N THR A 149 -4.14 4.31 -13.95
CA THR A 149 -5.08 4.65 -15.02
C THR A 149 -6.32 3.77 -14.98
N LEU A 150 -7.41 4.22 -15.60
CA LEU A 150 -8.64 3.43 -15.70
C LEU A 150 -8.40 2.03 -16.31
N PRO A 151 -7.58 1.88 -17.37
CA PRO A 151 -7.19 0.56 -17.88
C PRO A 151 -6.47 -0.34 -16.86
N ALA A 152 -5.61 0.21 -15.98
CA ALA A 152 -4.99 -0.59 -14.93
C ALA A 152 -6.00 -1.03 -13.87
N PHE A 153 -6.88 -0.14 -13.43
CA PHE A 153 -7.95 -0.50 -12.49
C PHE A 153 -8.89 -1.56 -13.08
N GLU A 154 -9.25 -1.45 -14.35
CA GLU A 154 -10.01 -2.49 -15.06
C GLU A 154 -9.24 -3.81 -15.09
N GLY A 155 -7.95 -3.78 -15.42
CA GLY A 155 -7.09 -4.96 -15.43
C GLY A 155 -7.02 -5.64 -14.06
N GLY A 156 -6.96 -4.88 -12.98
CA GLY A 156 -7.04 -5.40 -11.61
C GLY A 156 -8.35 -6.13 -11.34
N LEU A 157 -9.49 -5.45 -11.57
CA LEU A 157 -10.83 -6.01 -11.38
C LEU A 157 -11.07 -7.27 -12.22
N ASP A 158 -10.60 -7.27 -13.47
CA ASP A 158 -10.68 -8.39 -14.39
C ASP A 158 -9.94 -9.64 -13.88
N ASN A 159 -8.90 -9.45 -13.07
CA ASN A 159 -8.14 -10.52 -12.42
C ASN A 159 -8.63 -10.84 -11.00
N GLY A 160 -9.80 -10.32 -10.60
CA GLY A 160 -10.46 -10.71 -9.35
C GLY A 160 -9.73 -10.26 -8.09
N ILE A 161 -8.95 -9.17 -8.14
CA ILE A 161 -8.37 -8.58 -6.92
C ILE A 161 -9.47 -8.07 -5.99
N HIS A 162 -9.20 -8.11 -4.68
CA HIS A 162 -10.10 -7.63 -3.65
C HIS A 162 -9.92 -6.15 -3.36
N THR A 163 -8.74 -5.60 -3.63
CA THR A 163 -8.42 -4.19 -3.34
C THR A 163 -7.68 -3.55 -4.51
N ILE A 164 -8.13 -2.35 -4.90
CA ILE A 164 -7.36 -1.48 -5.78
C ILE A 164 -6.47 -0.61 -4.89
N GLU A 165 -5.18 -0.90 -4.91
CA GLU A 165 -4.18 -0.03 -4.32
C GLU A 165 -3.86 1.09 -5.33
N THR A 166 -3.76 2.32 -4.85
CA THR A 166 -3.41 3.48 -5.67
C THR A 166 -2.86 4.63 -4.85
N ASP A 167 -2.16 5.52 -5.54
CA ASP A 167 -1.56 6.73 -4.96
C ASP A 167 -2.45 7.97 -5.13
N THR A 168 -2.27 8.99 -4.27
CA THR A 168 -3.00 10.25 -4.35
C THR A 168 -2.12 11.49 -4.16
N GLY A 169 -2.57 12.61 -4.70
CA GLY A 169 -2.05 13.97 -4.52
C GLY A 169 -3.19 15.00 -4.62
N VAL A 170 -2.90 16.27 -4.34
CA VAL A 170 -3.93 17.34 -4.34
C VAL A 170 -3.63 18.42 -5.36
N THR A 171 -4.66 18.72 -6.16
CA THR A 171 -4.66 19.73 -7.23
C THR A 171 -5.05 21.12 -6.74
N THR A 172 -4.86 22.14 -7.57
CA THR A 172 -5.18 23.55 -7.23
C THR A 172 -6.66 23.79 -6.96
N ASP A 173 -7.55 22.97 -7.53
CA ASP A 173 -9.00 22.96 -7.32
C ASP A 173 -9.45 21.91 -6.29
N HIS A 174 -8.53 21.51 -5.40
CA HIS A 174 -8.76 20.61 -4.27
C HIS A 174 -9.41 19.28 -4.68
N GLN A 175 -8.99 18.71 -5.81
CA GLN A 175 -9.32 17.33 -6.17
C GLN A 175 -8.18 16.39 -5.75
N SER A 176 -8.55 15.21 -5.24
CA SER A 176 -7.60 14.13 -4.96
C SER A 176 -7.23 13.42 -6.27
N LEU A 177 -6.22 13.93 -6.96
CA LEU A 177 -5.69 13.34 -8.20
C LEU A 177 -4.92 12.06 -7.87
N ILE A 178 -5.15 11.01 -8.64
CA ILE A 178 -4.45 9.73 -8.49
C ILE A 178 -3.10 9.80 -9.21
N TRP A 179 -2.00 9.78 -8.46
CA TRP A 179 -0.65 9.71 -9.00
C TRP A 179 0.40 9.38 -7.92
N HIS A 180 1.46 8.66 -8.33
CA HIS A 180 2.51 8.20 -7.42
C HIS A 180 3.49 9.30 -6.99
N ASP A 181 3.93 10.12 -7.95
CA ASP A 181 4.94 11.14 -7.67
C ASP A 181 4.26 12.47 -7.31
N GLN A 182 5.04 13.43 -6.80
CA GLN A 182 4.55 14.80 -6.55
C GLN A 182 4.17 15.54 -7.86
N PHE A 183 4.56 14.99 -9.01
CA PHE A 183 4.35 15.52 -10.36
C PHE A 183 3.93 14.41 -11.31
N LEU A 184 3.24 14.76 -12.39
CA LEU A 184 2.88 13.79 -13.43
C LEU A 184 4.16 13.32 -14.13
N ASN A 185 4.53 12.06 -14.00
CA ASN A 185 5.88 11.61 -14.34
C ASN A 185 6.08 11.51 -15.87
N PRO A 186 7.10 12.14 -16.48
CA PRO A 186 7.34 12.05 -17.92
C PRO A 186 7.76 10.67 -18.42
N GLN A 187 8.13 9.72 -17.55
CA GLN A 187 8.31 8.31 -17.93
C GLN A 187 6.98 7.60 -18.19
N SER A 188 5.91 8.04 -17.52
CA SER A 188 4.56 7.47 -17.60
C SER A 188 3.63 8.29 -18.51
N CYS A 189 3.79 9.62 -18.50
CA CYS A 189 2.92 10.58 -19.15
C CYS A 189 3.60 11.36 -20.29
N ARG A 190 2.76 11.87 -21.18
CA ARG A 190 3.10 12.80 -22.25
C ARG A 190 2.02 13.89 -22.32
N HIS A 191 2.36 15.03 -22.93
CA HIS A 191 1.34 16.00 -23.28
C HIS A 191 0.43 15.44 -24.39
N ALA A 192 -0.86 15.72 -24.27
CA ALA A 192 -1.90 15.29 -25.21
C ALA A 192 -1.69 15.91 -26.60
N ASP A 193 -1.15 17.14 -26.65
CA ASP A 193 -0.85 17.88 -27.88
C ASP A 193 0.46 17.44 -28.57
N GLY A 194 1.22 16.52 -27.96
CA GLY A 194 2.48 16.01 -28.47
C GLY A 194 3.70 16.91 -28.23
N THR A 195 3.56 18.03 -27.51
CA THR A 195 4.70 18.85 -27.11
C THR A 195 5.64 18.06 -26.17
N PRO A 196 6.97 18.31 -26.22
CA PRO A 196 7.91 17.57 -25.38
C PRO A 196 7.63 17.75 -23.89
N TYR A 197 7.56 16.62 -23.17
CA TYR A 197 7.39 16.58 -21.72
C TYR A 197 8.52 15.76 -21.08
N THR A 198 9.24 16.37 -20.16
CA THR A 198 10.51 15.93 -19.57
C THR A 198 10.55 16.26 -18.08
N LEU A 199 11.59 15.81 -17.38
CA LEU A 199 11.74 16.11 -15.96
C LEU A 199 11.98 17.61 -15.71
N GLU A 200 12.61 18.32 -16.66
CA GLU A 200 12.91 19.74 -16.54
C GLU A 200 11.64 20.60 -16.55
N ASN A 201 10.67 20.25 -17.39
CA ASN A 201 9.39 20.95 -17.51
C ASN A 201 8.22 20.18 -16.87
N ARG A 202 8.51 19.35 -15.86
CA ARG A 202 7.49 18.57 -15.14
C ARG A 202 6.49 19.47 -14.43
N VAL A 203 5.24 19.02 -14.35
CA VAL A 203 4.15 19.74 -13.68
C VAL A 203 3.78 19.03 -12.39
N TYR A 204 3.92 19.73 -11.26
CA TYR A 204 3.52 19.22 -9.96
C TYR A 204 2.01 19.17 -9.81
N THR A 205 1.51 18.17 -9.09
CA THR A 205 0.08 18.00 -8.85
C THR A 205 -0.51 19.23 -8.16
N ARG A 206 0.22 19.85 -7.23
CA ARG A 206 -0.23 21.07 -6.52
C ARG A 206 -0.31 22.33 -7.39
N ASP A 207 0.27 22.30 -8.60
CA ASP A 207 0.39 23.46 -9.50
C ASP A 207 -0.57 23.39 -10.69
N ILE A 208 -1.43 22.36 -10.76
CA ILE A 208 -2.41 22.17 -11.85
C ILE A 208 -3.80 21.85 -11.30
N SER A 209 -4.85 22.28 -12.01
CA SER A 209 -6.22 21.88 -11.71
C SER A 209 -6.50 20.47 -12.25
N MET A 210 -7.46 19.76 -11.69
CA MET A 210 -7.85 18.45 -12.21
C MET A 210 -8.32 18.52 -13.66
N ALA A 211 -9.10 19.55 -13.99
CA ALA A 211 -9.62 19.76 -15.34
C ALA A 211 -8.50 20.02 -16.37
N ASP A 212 -7.46 20.78 -15.99
CA ASP A 212 -6.32 21.03 -16.87
C ASP A 212 -5.41 19.81 -16.96
N ALA A 213 -5.22 19.07 -15.86
CA ALA A 213 -4.46 17.81 -15.88
C ALA A 213 -5.08 16.82 -16.88
N GLN A 214 -6.40 16.68 -16.89
CA GLN A 214 -7.13 15.82 -17.82
C GLN A 214 -7.06 16.24 -19.28
N LYS A 215 -6.96 17.54 -19.55
CA LYS A 215 -6.80 18.06 -20.92
C LYS A 215 -5.36 18.00 -21.41
N THR A 216 -4.41 18.11 -20.49
CA THR A 216 -2.99 18.28 -20.80
C THR A 216 -2.27 16.95 -20.93
N PHE A 217 -2.62 15.94 -20.14
CA PHE A 217 -1.82 14.72 -20.03
C PHE A 217 -2.53 13.46 -20.50
N ILE A 218 -1.73 12.57 -21.11
CA ILE A 218 -2.09 11.17 -21.37
C ILE A 218 -0.97 10.30 -20.78
N CYS A 219 -1.33 9.41 -19.86
CA CYS A 219 -0.40 8.59 -19.08
C CYS A 219 -0.39 7.13 -19.56
N ASP A 220 0.06 6.94 -20.81
CA ASP A 220 -0.08 5.70 -21.57
C ASP A 220 1.26 5.01 -21.89
N LYS A 221 2.38 5.49 -21.33
CA LYS A 221 3.70 4.95 -21.61
C LYS A 221 3.97 3.65 -20.85
N LEU A 222 4.62 2.72 -21.55
CA LEU A 222 5.03 1.42 -21.01
C LEU A 222 6.46 1.49 -20.48
N HIS A 223 6.65 1.17 -19.20
CA HIS A 223 7.97 1.20 -18.56
C HIS A 223 8.15 0.21 -17.38
N PHE A 224 7.15 -0.64 -17.07
CA PHE A 224 7.23 -1.64 -16.00
C PHE A 224 7.55 -3.07 -16.47
N GLY A 225 7.96 -3.22 -17.73
CA GLY A 225 8.43 -4.49 -18.28
C GLY A 225 7.70 -4.91 -19.56
N PRO A 226 8.14 -6.02 -20.18
CA PRO A 226 7.64 -6.45 -21.50
C PRO A 226 6.19 -6.96 -21.49
N ASP A 227 5.69 -7.35 -20.32
CA ASP A 227 4.32 -7.87 -20.15
C ASP A 227 3.27 -6.76 -20.06
N GLN A 228 3.67 -5.53 -19.73
CA GLN A 228 2.77 -4.39 -19.66
C GLN A 228 2.24 -4.06 -21.05
N LYS A 229 0.91 -3.91 -21.19
CA LYS A 229 0.24 -3.61 -22.47
C LYS A 229 -0.51 -2.30 -22.41
N ASN A 230 -0.42 -1.54 -23.50
CA ASN A 230 -1.28 -0.41 -23.81
C ASN A 230 -2.11 -0.81 -25.04
N ASP A 231 -3.25 -1.44 -24.77
CA ASP A 231 -4.22 -1.87 -25.79
C ASP A 231 -5.62 -1.66 -25.22
N LEU A 232 -6.36 -0.73 -25.83
CA LEU A 232 -7.71 -0.36 -25.41
C LEU A 232 -8.73 -1.47 -25.62
N ALA A 233 -8.47 -2.45 -26.49
CA ALA A 233 -9.34 -3.61 -26.65
C ALA A 233 -9.38 -4.48 -25.40
N LEU A 234 -8.35 -4.37 -24.54
CA LEU A 234 -8.29 -5.06 -23.25
C LEU A 234 -8.92 -4.26 -22.11
N SER A 235 -9.49 -3.09 -22.38
CA SER A 235 -10.11 -2.21 -21.37
C SER A 235 -11.40 -1.55 -21.89
N PRO A 236 -12.39 -2.36 -22.33
CA PRO A 236 -13.64 -1.83 -22.90
C PRO A 236 -14.43 -0.96 -21.90
N VAL A 237 -14.39 -1.27 -20.60
CA VAL A 237 -15.12 -0.49 -19.59
C VAL A 237 -14.48 0.87 -19.37
N ALA A 238 -13.16 0.95 -19.30
CA ALA A 238 -12.41 2.20 -19.20
C ALA A 238 -12.68 3.09 -20.40
N VAL A 239 -12.73 2.53 -21.60
CA VAL A 239 -13.10 3.27 -22.82
C VAL A 239 -14.53 3.80 -22.74
N ALA A 240 -15.49 2.95 -22.33
CA ALA A 240 -16.89 3.35 -22.18
C ALA A 240 -17.08 4.43 -21.11
N PHE A 241 -16.41 4.30 -19.96
CA PHE A 241 -16.44 5.28 -18.88
C PHE A 241 -15.79 6.61 -19.28
N ALA A 242 -14.61 6.57 -19.91
CA ALA A 242 -13.95 7.78 -20.41
C ALA A 242 -14.84 8.55 -21.39
N LYS A 243 -15.55 7.84 -22.28
CA LYS A 243 -16.55 8.44 -23.17
C LYS A 243 -17.74 9.02 -22.39
N HIS A 244 -18.23 8.32 -21.36
CA HIS A 244 -19.33 8.78 -20.52
C HIS A 244 -18.99 10.07 -19.76
N GLU A 245 -17.77 10.17 -19.23
CA GLU A 245 -17.28 11.34 -18.48
C GLU A 245 -16.70 12.45 -19.39
N GLY A 246 -16.69 12.25 -20.72
CA GLY A 246 -16.15 13.23 -21.67
C GLY A 246 -14.63 13.42 -21.58
N MET A 247 -13.90 12.41 -21.13
CA MET A 247 -12.44 12.43 -21.04
C MET A 247 -11.82 12.33 -22.44
N ILE A 248 -10.67 12.99 -22.64
CA ILE A 248 -9.94 12.95 -23.92
C ILE A 248 -9.33 11.56 -24.21
N SER A 249 -9.13 10.75 -23.16
CA SER A 249 -8.50 9.44 -23.20
C SER A 249 -8.80 8.69 -21.89
N PRO A 250 -8.94 7.35 -21.90
CA PRO A 250 -9.00 6.56 -20.66
C PRO A 250 -7.69 6.57 -19.86
N TYR A 251 -6.60 7.06 -20.45
CA TYR A 251 -5.30 7.26 -19.78
C TYR A 251 -5.10 8.70 -19.29
N ALA A 252 -6.12 9.58 -19.38
CA ALA A 252 -6.03 10.90 -18.78
C ALA A 252 -5.96 10.78 -17.24
N PRO A 253 -5.27 11.70 -16.52
CA PRO A 253 -5.24 11.70 -15.06
C PRO A 253 -6.63 11.54 -14.45
N THR A 254 -6.74 10.68 -13.45
CA THR A 254 -8.02 10.30 -12.82
C THR A 254 -8.02 10.74 -11.37
N SER A 255 -9.16 11.10 -10.80
CA SER A 255 -9.28 11.41 -9.35
C SER A 255 -9.80 10.22 -8.56
N ALA A 256 -9.60 10.21 -7.24
CA ALA A 256 -10.19 9.20 -6.34
C ALA A 256 -11.73 9.13 -6.49
N ALA A 257 -12.39 10.29 -6.60
CA ALA A 257 -13.83 10.37 -6.87
C ALA A 257 -14.22 9.71 -8.20
N GLN A 258 -13.42 9.90 -9.26
CA GLN A 258 -13.64 9.24 -10.54
C GLN A 258 -13.41 7.73 -10.47
N LEU A 259 -12.42 7.26 -9.70
CA LEU A 259 -12.20 5.83 -9.47
C LEU A 259 -13.41 5.18 -8.81
N PHE A 260 -14.01 5.80 -7.79
CA PHE A 260 -15.23 5.28 -7.15
C PHE A 260 -16.40 5.17 -8.15
N ARG A 261 -16.60 6.19 -8.99
CA ARG A 261 -17.62 6.15 -10.05
C ARG A 261 -17.31 5.10 -11.11
N PHE A 262 -16.04 4.94 -11.48
CA PHE A 262 -15.58 3.94 -12.44
C PHE A 262 -15.89 2.52 -11.97
N VAL A 263 -15.61 2.19 -10.71
CA VAL A 263 -15.93 0.86 -10.15
C VAL A 263 -17.44 0.60 -10.18
N ASN A 264 -18.27 1.58 -9.81
CA ASN A 264 -19.72 1.44 -9.93
C ASN A 264 -20.17 1.29 -11.39
N PHE A 265 -19.55 2.02 -12.33
CA PHE A 265 -19.81 1.88 -13.75
C PHE A 265 -19.44 0.48 -14.26
N TYR A 266 -18.28 -0.05 -13.84
CA TYR A 266 -17.83 -1.41 -14.14
C TYR A 266 -18.82 -2.46 -13.64
N GLU A 267 -19.29 -2.33 -12.40
CA GLU A 267 -20.32 -3.22 -11.85
C GLU A 267 -21.56 -3.24 -12.78
N LYS A 268 -22.09 -2.06 -13.15
CA LYS A 268 -23.29 -1.98 -14.00
C LYS A 268 -23.04 -2.47 -15.42
N TYR A 269 -21.85 -2.26 -15.95
CA TYR A 269 -21.45 -2.75 -17.27
C TYR A 269 -21.60 -4.28 -17.38
N TYR A 270 -21.21 -5.03 -16.34
CA TYR A 270 -21.32 -6.48 -16.32
C TYR A 270 -22.61 -7.01 -15.67
N GLU A 271 -23.26 -6.26 -14.78
CA GLU A 271 -24.51 -6.71 -14.17
C GLU A 271 -25.68 -6.64 -15.17
N SER A 272 -25.75 -5.59 -15.98
CA SER A 272 -26.89 -5.34 -16.87
C SER A 272 -26.55 -4.61 -18.18
N GLY A 273 -25.32 -4.11 -18.34
CA GLY A 273 -24.88 -3.37 -19.52
C GLY A 273 -24.35 -4.25 -20.66
N GLU A 274 -23.50 -3.65 -21.50
CA GLU A 274 -22.96 -4.30 -22.71
C GLU A 274 -22.18 -5.58 -22.39
N GLY A 275 -21.51 -5.65 -21.24
CA GLY A 275 -20.75 -6.83 -20.81
C GLY A 275 -21.58 -7.96 -20.21
N SER A 276 -22.87 -7.77 -19.95
CA SER A 276 -23.70 -8.69 -19.15
C SER A 276 -23.89 -10.09 -19.74
N HIS A 277 -23.66 -10.25 -21.05
CA HIS A 277 -23.78 -11.53 -21.76
C HIS A 277 -22.49 -12.36 -21.75
N LEU A 278 -21.38 -11.79 -21.27
CA LEU A 278 -20.09 -12.47 -21.24
C LEU A 278 -20.06 -13.55 -20.15
N PRO A 279 -19.37 -14.69 -20.36
CA PRO A 279 -19.30 -15.78 -19.38
C PRO A 279 -18.84 -15.33 -17.98
N GLU A 280 -17.90 -14.39 -17.93
CA GLU A 280 -17.28 -13.85 -16.72
C GLU A 280 -18.06 -12.71 -16.06
N ALA A 281 -19.16 -12.24 -16.67
CA ALA A 281 -19.88 -11.03 -16.25
C ALA A 281 -20.32 -11.07 -14.78
N LYS A 282 -20.88 -12.20 -14.32
CA LYS A 282 -21.30 -12.37 -12.92
C LYS A 282 -20.14 -12.23 -11.94
N GLN A 283 -18.99 -12.81 -12.28
CA GLN A 283 -17.81 -12.74 -11.42
C GLN A 283 -17.25 -11.32 -11.40
N ARG A 284 -17.17 -10.65 -12.56
CA ARG A 284 -16.69 -9.27 -12.67
C ARG A 284 -17.58 -8.29 -11.88
N ALA A 285 -18.90 -8.39 -12.03
CA ALA A 285 -19.84 -7.60 -11.24
C ALA A 285 -19.70 -7.87 -9.73
N TYR A 286 -19.51 -9.14 -9.33
CA TYR A 286 -19.24 -9.49 -7.93
C TYR A 286 -17.95 -8.85 -7.41
N THR A 287 -16.84 -8.93 -8.15
CA THR A 287 -15.57 -8.30 -7.78
C THR A 287 -15.76 -6.80 -7.55
N ALA A 288 -16.32 -6.08 -8.53
CA ALA A 288 -16.50 -4.63 -8.42
C ALA A 288 -17.45 -4.20 -7.28
N LYS A 289 -18.45 -5.02 -6.95
CA LYS A 289 -19.35 -4.75 -5.83
C LYS A 289 -18.63 -4.83 -4.47
N HIS A 290 -17.60 -5.68 -4.36
CA HIS A 290 -16.91 -5.95 -3.09
C HIS A 290 -15.48 -5.40 -3.04
N VAL A 291 -14.98 -4.77 -4.11
CA VAL A 291 -13.61 -4.26 -4.13
C VAL A 291 -13.41 -3.16 -3.09
N HIS A 292 -12.27 -3.18 -2.40
CA HIS A 292 -11.80 -2.12 -1.51
C HIS A 292 -10.81 -1.19 -2.23
N PHE A 293 -10.49 -0.07 -1.61
CA PHE A 293 -9.55 0.92 -2.11
C PHE A 293 -8.50 1.19 -1.03
N ASN A 294 -7.23 0.96 -1.33
CA ASN A 294 -6.14 1.31 -0.43
C ASN A 294 -5.41 2.52 -1.00
N LEU A 295 -5.64 3.70 -0.41
CA LEU A 295 -5.30 4.99 -0.99
C LEU A 295 -4.08 5.60 -0.30
N GLU A 296 -2.94 5.65 -0.99
CA GLU A 296 -1.70 6.21 -0.44
C GLU A 296 -1.71 7.74 -0.49
N THR A 297 -1.44 8.42 0.62
CA THR A 297 -1.14 9.86 0.60
C THR A 297 0.33 10.07 0.27
N LYS A 298 0.63 10.52 -0.96
CA LYS A 298 2.00 10.84 -1.43
C LYS A 298 2.44 12.23 -0.99
N ILE A 299 2.32 12.49 0.31
CA ILE A 299 2.86 13.68 0.93
C ILE A 299 4.34 13.44 1.27
N VAL A 300 5.17 14.47 1.09
CA VAL A 300 6.58 14.42 1.47
C VAL A 300 6.77 15.25 2.76
N PRO A 301 7.44 14.71 3.79
CA PRO A 301 7.70 15.48 5.00
C PRO A 301 8.52 16.76 4.76
N PRO A 302 8.32 17.83 5.57
CA PRO A 302 9.22 18.97 5.59
C PRO A 302 10.68 18.55 5.79
N GLY A 303 11.63 19.24 5.18
CA GLY A 303 13.04 18.87 5.22
C GLY A 303 13.46 17.79 4.22
N ILE A 304 12.51 17.25 3.44
CA ILE A 304 12.76 16.21 2.43
C ILE A 304 12.49 16.77 1.03
N SER A 305 13.45 16.54 0.13
CA SER A 305 13.38 16.88 -1.29
C SER A 305 13.34 15.62 -2.16
N GLU A 306 12.90 15.75 -3.41
CA GLU A 306 12.95 14.65 -4.40
C GLU A 306 14.37 14.06 -4.47
N ALA A 307 15.39 14.92 -4.51
CA ALA A 307 16.79 14.54 -4.55
C ALA A 307 17.24 13.79 -3.29
N SER A 308 16.71 14.13 -2.11
CA SER A 308 17.05 13.42 -0.87
C SER A 308 16.49 12.00 -0.86
N MET A 309 15.29 11.79 -1.40
CA MET A 309 14.71 10.47 -1.60
C MET A 309 15.51 9.68 -2.65
N MET A 310 15.85 10.31 -3.78
CA MET A 310 16.71 9.69 -4.81
C MET A 310 18.08 9.28 -4.26
N ALA A 311 18.70 10.11 -3.42
CA ALA A 311 19.99 9.83 -2.78
C ALA A 311 19.89 8.55 -1.94
N GLN A 312 18.84 8.44 -1.12
CA GLN A 312 18.59 7.24 -0.33
C GLN A 312 18.37 6.00 -1.19
N MET A 313 17.56 6.09 -2.25
CA MET A 313 17.25 4.94 -3.12
C MET A 313 18.44 4.46 -3.95
N THR A 314 19.31 5.38 -4.38
CA THR A 314 20.45 5.06 -5.25
C THR A 314 21.75 4.81 -4.50
N GLY A 315 21.77 5.06 -3.18
CA GLY A 315 22.99 5.02 -2.36
C GLY A 315 23.97 6.18 -2.64
N HIS A 316 23.56 7.16 -3.44
CA HIS A 316 24.34 8.37 -3.71
C HIS A 316 24.17 9.42 -2.60
N THR A 317 25.13 10.31 -2.47
CA THR A 317 24.96 11.52 -1.66
C THR A 317 24.23 12.62 -2.43
N LEU A 318 23.58 13.54 -1.73
CA LEU A 318 23.00 14.75 -2.34
C LEU A 318 24.03 15.55 -3.15
N ALA A 319 25.28 15.61 -2.68
CA ALA A 319 26.36 16.29 -3.37
C ALA A 319 26.73 15.60 -4.70
N GLU A 320 26.75 14.27 -4.73
CA GLU A 320 26.99 13.49 -5.95
C GLU A 320 25.86 13.68 -6.96
N LEU A 321 24.60 13.63 -6.52
CA LEU A 321 23.45 13.90 -7.38
C LEU A 321 23.51 15.31 -7.96
N LYS A 322 23.84 16.31 -7.14
CA LYS A 322 23.97 17.70 -7.57
C LYS A 322 25.11 17.88 -8.57
N ALA A 323 26.26 17.24 -8.33
CA ALA A 323 27.41 17.30 -9.21
C ALA A 323 27.18 16.60 -10.56
N SER A 324 26.23 15.64 -10.63
CA SER A 324 25.93 14.92 -11.86
C SER A 324 25.37 15.81 -12.98
N GLY A 325 24.72 16.93 -12.62
CA GLY A 325 24.01 17.80 -13.56
C GLY A 325 22.81 17.16 -14.26
N LYS A 326 22.42 15.94 -13.86
CA LYS A 326 21.30 15.18 -14.45
C LYS A 326 19.98 15.36 -13.69
N VAL A 327 20.05 15.87 -12.47
CA VAL A 327 18.90 16.11 -11.60
C VAL A 327 18.58 17.61 -11.64
N PRO A 328 17.35 18.01 -12.00
CA PRO A 328 16.96 19.42 -12.06
C PRO A 328 17.16 20.12 -10.72
N ALA A 329 17.45 21.43 -10.76
CA ALA A 329 17.67 22.20 -9.53
C ALA A 329 16.46 22.17 -8.59
N SER A 330 15.24 22.18 -9.13
CA SER A 330 14.00 22.10 -8.37
C SER A 330 13.85 20.79 -7.60
N ALA A 331 14.47 19.69 -8.03
CA ALA A 331 14.42 18.43 -7.28
C ALA A 331 15.17 18.50 -5.94
N PHE A 332 16.01 19.52 -5.73
CA PHE A 332 16.67 19.79 -4.45
C PHE A 332 15.86 20.73 -3.55
N GLU A 333 14.79 21.35 -4.07
CA GLU A 333 13.85 22.11 -3.27
C GLU A 333 13.01 21.16 -2.42
N GLU A 334 12.61 21.63 -1.24
CA GLU A 334 11.82 20.81 -0.33
C GLU A 334 10.35 20.81 -0.77
N ASN A 335 9.76 19.61 -0.70
CA ASN A 335 8.32 19.37 -0.69
C ASN A 335 7.46 20.21 -1.68
N HIS A 336 7.04 19.56 -2.76
CA HIS A 336 6.13 20.08 -3.77
C HIS A 336 4.68 19.61 -3.59
N THR A 337 4.25 19.34 -2.36
CA THR A 337 2.86 18.98 -2.03
C THR A 337 2.13 20.13 -1.32
N VAL A 338 0.82 19.96 -1.09
CA VAL A 338 0.02 20.84 -0.21
C VAL A 338 0.30 20.51 1.26
N ASP A 339 -0.17 21.36 2.18
CA ASP A 339 -0.01 21.07 3.61
C ASP A 339 -0.81 19.84 4.06
N LEU A 340 -0.42 19.30 5.22
CA LEU A 340 -0.96 18.06 5.79
C LEU A 340 -2.48 18.06 5.93
N VAL A 341 -3.06 19.18 6.43
CA VAL A 341 -4.50 19.25 6.69
C VAL A 341 -5.25 19.32 5.38
N THR A 342 -4.81 20.15 4.44
CA THR A 342 -5.40 20.23 3.10
C THR A 342 -5.36 18.88 2.39
N PHE A 343 -4.25 18.14 2.51
CA PHE A 343 -4.12 16.81 1.89
C PHE A 343 -5.15 15.82 2.45
N VAL A 344 -5.13 15.63 3.77
CA VAL A 344 -5.99 14.66 4.45
C VAL A 344 -7.47 15.01 4.28
N ASP A 345 -7.84 16.29 4.41
CA ASP A 345 -9.23 16.73 4.24
C ASP A 345 -9.73 16.57 2.81
N THR A 346 -8.86 16.77 1.82
CA THR A 346 -9.24 16.56 0.41
C THR A 346 -9.55 15.07 0.17
N LEU A 347 -8.63 14.18 0.52
CA LEU A 347 -8.81 12.74 0.29
C LEU A 347 -9.98 12.17 1.10
N CYS A 348 -9.97 12.37 2.42
CA CYS A 348 -10.99 11.80 3.31
C CYS A 348 -12.36 12.46 3.11
N GLY A 349 -12.38 13.73 2.70
CA GLY A 349 -13.59 14.43 2.26
C GLY A 349 -14.27 13.70 1.12
N PHE A 350 -13.53 13.32 0.06
CA PHE A 350 -14.09 12.54 -1.05
C PHE A 350 -14.50 11.12 -0.65
N ILE A 351 -13.74 10.45 0.23
CA ILE A 351 -14.14 9.14 0.77
C ILE A 351 -15.52 9.26 1.45
N ARG A 352 -15.76 10.32 2.24
CA ARG A 352 -17.05 10.55 2.89
C ARG A 352 -18.15 10.97 1.93
N GLU A 353 -17.86 11.88 1.01
CA GLU A 353 -18.82 12.40 0.02
C GLU A 353 -19.38 11.26 -0.84
N TYR A 354 -18.53 10.29 -1.21
CA TYR A 354 -18.90 9.14 -2.02
C TYR A 354 -19.32 7.91 -1.21
N HIS A 355 -19.45 8.04 0.12
CA HIS A 355 -19.87 6.96 1.03
C HIS A 355 -18.96 5.71 0.99
N MET A 356 -17.65 5.91 0.86
CA MET A 356 -16.66 4.85 0.73
C MET A 356 -15.98 4.48 2.06
N GLN A 357 -16.42 4.97 3.21
CA GLN A 357 -15.73 4.74 4.51
C GLN A 357 -15.65 3.26 4.93
N GLU A 358 -16.49 2.38 4.37
CA GLU A 358 -16.44 0.93 4.61
C GLU A 358 -15.66 0.16 3.54
N ARG A 359 -15.21 0.85 2.48
CA ARG A 359 -14.52 0.28 1.32
C ARG A 359 -13.21 0.97 1.00
N ALA A 360 -12.80 2.00 1.74
CA ALA A 360 -11.60 2.76 1.48
C ALA A 360 -10.75 2.89 2.76
N ASP A 361 -9.48 2.61 2.59
CA ASP A 361 -8.42 2.67 3.58
C ASP A 361 -7.42 3.76 3.17
N VAL A 362 -6.74 4.37 4.13
CA VAL A 362 -5.66 5.34 3.87
C VAL A 362 -4.33 4.77 4.32
N GLN A 363 -3.34 4.77 3.43
CA GLN A 363 -1.98 4.34 3.73
C GLN A 363 -0.97 5.47 3.52
N SER A 364 0.16 5.42 4.24
CA SER A 364 1.24 6.39 4.03
C SER A 364 2.55 5.96 4.67
N PHE A 365 3.66 6.41 4.09
CA PHE A 365 4.97 6.49 4.75
C PHE A 365 5.08 7.69 5.70
N ASP A 366 4.32 8.76 5.46
CA ASP A 366 4.27 9.91 6.36
C ASP A 366 3.17 9.70 7.39
N PHE A 367 3.53 9.10 8.53
CA PHE A 367 2.56 8.72 9.56
C PHE A 367 1.80 9.89 10.17
N ARG A 368 2.20 11.15 9.93
CA ARG A 368 1.42 12.32 10.36
C ARG A 368 0.07 12.38 9.67
N THR A 369 -0.01 11.89 8.43
CA THR A 369 -1.29 11.78 7.72
C THR A 369 -2.20 10.78 8.42
N LEU A 370 -1.67 9.62 8.79
CA LEU A 370 -2.42 8.55 9.43
C LEU A 370 -2.91 8.95 10.83
N LEU A 371 -2.07 9.63 11.61
CA LEU A 371 -2.50 10.23 12.89
C LEU A 371 -3.66 11.20 12.66
N LEU A 372 -3.54 12.13 11.70
CA LEU A 372 -4.58 13.10 11.41
C LEU A 372 -5.88 12.45 10.88
N VAL A 373 -5.78 11.38 10.08
CA VAL A 373 -6.93 10.57 9.65
C VAL A 373 -7.63 9.96 10.87
N GLN A 374 -6.88 9.35 11.79
CA GLN A 374 -7.45 8.77 13.02
C GLN A 374 -8.14 9.83 13.90
N GLU A 375 -7.61 11.05 13.94
CA GLU A 375 -8.18 12.16 14.70
C GLU A 375 -9.49 12.72 14.11
N LYS A 376 -9.52 12.92 12.78
CA LYS A 376 -10.59 13.66 12.10
C LYS A 376 -11.62 12.78 11.38
N TYR A 377 -11.21 11.58 10.99
CA TYR A 377 -11.97 10.63 10.20
C TYR A 377 -11.87 9.21 10.82
N PRO A 378 -12.28 9.04 12.09
CA PRO A 378 -12.10 7.79 12.85
C PRO A 378 -12.81 6.57 12.22
N GLU A 379 -13.72 6.81 11.28
CA GLU A 379 -14.40 5.77 10.51
C GLU A 379 -13.59 5.21 9.32
N ILE A 380 -12.42 5.78 8.99
CA ILE A 380 -11.58 5.34 7.86
C ILE A 380 -10.36 4.54 8.41
N PRO A 381 -10.13 3.29 7.96
CA PRO A 381 -8.95 2.51 8.36
C PRO A 381 -7.62 3.15 7.93
N THR A 382 -6.55 2.88 8.69
CA THR A 382 -5.20 3.38 8.39
C THR A 382 -4.15 2.28 8.31
N TYR A 383 -3.28 2.34 7.31
CA TYR A 383 -2.22 1.36 7.04
C TYR A 383 -0.84 2.03 7.10
N TYR A 384 0.02 1.54 7.98
CA TYR A 384 1.36 2.09 8.20
C TYR A 384 2.36 1.44 7.24
N LEU A 385 2.80 2.18 6.22
CA LEU A 385 3.80 1.71 5.26
C LEU A 385 5.20 1.73 5.88
N THR A 386 5.93 0.61 5.80
CA THR A 386 7.28 0.50 6.38
C THR A 386 8.24 -0.22 5.45
N GLU A 387 9.48 0.28 5.32
CA GLU A 387 10.53 -0.36 4.50
C GLU A 387 11.55 -1.17 5.31
N SER A 388 11.87 -0.73 6.52
CA SER A 388 12.88 -1.36 7.39
C SER A 388 12.75 -0.88 8.83
N ALA A 389 13.28 -1.66 9.78
CA ALA A 389 13.31 -1.28 11.19
C ALA A 389 14.09 0.03 11.43
N LYS A 390 15.10 0.31 10.58
CA LYS A 390 15.91 1.54 10.67
C LYS A 390 15.06 2.80 10.48
N LEU A 391 14.10 2.77 9.54
CA LEU A 391 13.18 3.88 9.29
C LEU A 391 12.38 4.25 10.55
N LEU A 392 11.98 3.25 11.33
CA LEU A 392 11.08 3.42 12.47
C LEU A 392 11.66 4.30 13.60
N SER A 393 12.99 4.37 13.66
CA SER A 393 13.74 5.16 14.65
C SER A 393 14.23 6.52 14.12
N SER A 394 13.89 6.84 12.87
CA SER A 394 14.35 8.05 12.18
C SER A 394 13.44 9.25 12.45
N GLU A 395 13.94 10.45 12.09
CA GLU A 395 13.18 11.69 12.19
C GLU A 395 11.98 11.77 11.23
N MET A 396 11.91 10.85 10.25
CA MET A 396 10.76 10.72 9.36
C MET A 396 9.50 10.26 10.09
N VAL A 397 9.68 9.54 11.21
CA VAL A 397 8.57 9.07 12.04
C VAL A 397 8.24 10.14 13.10
N PRO A 398 6.95 10.49 13.27
CA PRO A 398 6.49 11.41 14.32
C PRO A 398 6.99 11.00 15.69
N GLU A 399 7.36 11.96 16.53
CA GLU A 399 7.97 11.69 17.84
C GLU A 399 7.15 10.72 18.69
N GLU A 400 5.82 10.85 18.69
CA GLU A 400 4.88 9.98 19.41
C GLU A 400 4.84 8.52 18.93
N LEU A 401 5.25 8.27 17.68
CA LEU A 401 5.30 6.93 17.08
C LEU A 401 6.72 6.37 16.96
N ARG A 402 7.73 7.24 17.06
CA ARG A 402 9.14 6.90 16.84
C ARG A 402 9.57 5.81 17.82
N VAL A 403 10.17 4.76 17.30
CA VAL A 403 10.64 3.64 18.12
C VAL A 403 12.04 3.93 18.66
N SER A 404 12.37 3.31 19.79
CA SER A 404 13.68 3.52 20.41
C SER A 404 14.79 2.99 19.50
N LYS A 405 15.88 3.78 19.34
CA LYS A 405 17.09 3.29 18.66
C LYS A 405 17.67 2.14 19.47
N ARG A 406 17.83 0.98 18.84
CA ARG A 406 18.54 -0.16 19.42
C ARG A 406 20.04 0.03 19.32
#